data_AF-A0A7C5MXX5-F1
#
_entry.id   AF-A0A7C5MXX5-F1
#
_cell.length_a   1.000
_cell.length_b   1.000
_cell.length_c   1.000
_cell.angle_alpha   90.00
_cell.angle_beta   90.00
_cell.angle_gamma   90.00
#
_symmetry.space_group_name_H-M   'P 1'
#
loop_
_entity.id
_entity.type
_entity.pdbx_description
1 polymer ?
#
loop_
_entity_poly.entity_id
_entity_poly.type
_entity_poly.pdbx_seq_one_letter_code
_entity_poly.pdbx_strand_id
1 'polypeptide(L)'
;VATPIYETSVFAFTSTRELVDVISGKAEGYLYTRFENPTVRAVERKMAILEEAEDAAAFASGMAAVTTAVLTAVSKGDHIAASRDLYGGTLTFSKKHCQNSALKLA
;
A
#
# COMPACT_ATOMS: atom_id res chain seq x y z
N VAL A 1 -1.84 28.07 2.46
CA VAL A 1 -2.56 27.43 1.34
C VAL A 1 -2.73 25.95 1.67
N ALA A 2 -3.88 25.34 1.36
CA ALA A 2 -4.17 23.94 1.68
C ALA A 2 -4.09 23.03 0.43
N THR A 3 -3.83 21.74 0.63
CA THR A 3 -3.84 20.74 -0.44
C THR A 3 -5.26 20.54 -0.99
N PRO A 4 -5.49 20.55 -2.32
CA PRO A 4 -6.81 20.29 -2.89
C PRO A 4 -7.28 18.84 -2.68
N ILE A 5 -8.60 18.63 -2.74
CA ILE A 5 -9.23 17.31 -2.72
C ILE A 5 -9.50 16.88 -4.17
N TYR A 6 -8.80 15.85 -4.64
CA TYR A 6 -9.00 15.23 -5.95
C TYR A 6 -10.00 14.07 -5.83
N GLU A 7 -11.29 14.41 -5.70
CA GLU A 7 -12.39 13.44 -5.65
C GLU A 7 -12.75 12.93 -7.06
N THR A 8 -11.84 12.16 -7.64
CA THR A 8 -12.01 11.50 -8.94
C THR A 8 -11.53 10.06 -8.88
N SER A 9 -12.08 9.21 -9.76
CA SER A 9 -11.62 7.83 -9.93
C SER A 9 -10.57 7.69 -11.04
N VAL A 10 -10.71 8.42 -12.14
CA VAL A 10 -9.87 8.35 -13.35
C VAL A 10 -9.29 9.72 -13.69
N PHE A 11 -8.19 9.72 -14.45
CA PHE A 11 -7.53 10.92 -14.94
C PHE A 11 -7.52 10.93 -16.47
N ALA A 12 -7.72 12.11 -17.07
CA ALA A 12 -7.78 12.27 -18.51
C ALA A 12 -6.38 12.50 -19.11
N PHE A 13 -6.20 12.05 -20.35
CA PHE A 13 -4.98 12.24 -21.14
C PHE A 13 -5.32 12.94 -22.43
N THR A 14 -4.38 13.75 -22.93
CA THR A 14 -4.57 14.53 -24.17
C THR A 14 -4.31 13.70 -25.43
N SER A 15 -3.57 12.59 -25.31
CA SER A 15 -3.32 11.68 -26.43
C SER A 15 -3.09 10.24 -25.96
N THR A 16 -3.29 9.28 -26.86
CA THR A 16 -2.94 7.88 -26.62
C THR A 16 -1.45 7.70 -26.34
N ARG A 17 -0.58 8.53 -26.94
CA ARG A 17 0.86 8.49 -26.69
C ARG A 17 1.19 8.81 -25.24
N GLU A 18 0.60 9.90 -24.72
CA GLU A 18 0.78 10.31 -23.32
C GLU A 18 0.34 9.19 -22.35
N LEU A 19 -0.83 8.59 -22.60
CA LEU A 19 -1.31 7.45 -21.84
C LEU A 19 -0.30 6.28 -21.83
N VAL A 20 0.26 5.94 -22.99
CA VAL A 20 1.24 4.84 -23.12
C VAL A 20 2.54 5.18 -22.37
N ASP A 21 3.00 6.42 -22.44
CA ASP A 21 4.21 6.85 -21.74
C ASP A 21 4.05 6.76 -20.22
N VAL A 22 2.87 7.12 -19.68
CA VAL A 22 2.55 6.97 -18.25
C VAL A 22 2.42 5.50 -17.85
N ILE A 23 1.67 4.69 -18.59
CA ILE A 23 1.50 3.25 -18.31
C ILE A 23 2.85 2.51 -18.33
N SER A 24 3.77 2.91 -19.21
CA SER A 24 5.09 2.29 -19.34
C SER A 24 6.15 2.88 -18.40
N GLY A 25 5.77 3.81 -17.52
CA GLY A 25 6.68 4.44 -16.56
C GLY A 25 7.72 5.38 -17.19
N LYS A 26 7.52 5.80 -18.44
CA LYS A 26 8.40 6.76 -19.14
C LYS A 26 8.08 8.22 -18.80
N ALA A 27 6.87 8.47 -18.29
CA ALA A 27 6.42 9.75 -17.80
C ALA A 27 5.68 9.58 -16.46
N GLU A 28 5.76 10.57 -15.59
CA GLU A 28 4.91 10.61 -14.39
C GLU A 28 3.47 10.95 -14.78
N GLY A 29 2.52 10.31 -14.11
CA GLY A 29 1.11 10.60 -14.30
C GLY A 29 0.22 9.75 -13.42
N TYR A 30 -0.97 10.26 -13.14
CA TYR A 30 -2.00 9.51 -12.42
C TYR A 30 -2.91 8.83 -13.44
N LEU A 31 -3.17 7.54 -13.28
CA LEU A 31 -4.06 6.78 -14.17
C LEU A 31 -5.43 6.56 -13.52
N TYR A 32 -5.40 6.02 -12.30
CA TYR A 32 -6.59 5.55 -11.60
C TYR A 32 -6.36 5.57 -10.08
N THR A 33 -7.29 6.15 -9.34
CA THR A 33 -7.17 6.43 -7.89
C THR A 33 -6.91 5.20 -7.02
N ARG A 34 -7.24 3.99 -7.48
CA ARG A 34 -6.88 2.75 -6.76
C ARG A 34 -5.37 2.57 -6.61
N PHE A 35 -4.59 3.06 -7.56
CA PHE A 35 -3.13 2.97 -7.53
C PHE A 35 -2.54 4.23 -6.89
N GLU A 36 -2.91 5.39 -7.42
CA GLU A 36 -2.35 6.67 -6.98
C GLU A 36 -3.37 7.81 -7.16
N ASN A 37 -3.33 8.78 -6.25
CA ASN A 37 -4.15 10.00 -6.30
C ASN A 37 -3.36 11.18 -5.71
N PRO A 38 -3.40 12.39 -6.29
CA PRO A 38 -2.59 13.51 -5.82
C PRO A 38 -2.81 13.88 -4.34
N THR A 39 -4.06 13.82 -3.86
CA THR A 39 -4.38 14.10 -2.45
C THR A 39 -3.77 13.03 -1.53
N VAL A 40 -3.84 11.76 -1.94
CA VAL A 40 -3.27 10.63 -1.19
C VAL A 40 -1.74 10.68 -1.20
N ARG A 41 -1.13 10.98 -2.36
CA ARG A 41 0.33 11.09 -2.49
C ARG A 41 0.93 12.16 -1.60
N ALA A 42 0.18 13.24 -1.33
CA ALA A 42 0.61 14.29 -0.42
C ALA A 42 0.75 13.80 1.04
N VAL A 43 -0.12 12.91 1.53
CA VAL A 43 0.02 12.34 2.88
C VAL A 43 1.09 11.26 2.91
N GLU A 44 1.19 10.42 1.89
CA GLU A 44 2.24 9.41 1.78
C GLU A 44 3.64 10.02 1.86
N ARG A 45 3.93 11.02 1.02
CA ARG A 45 5.23 11.70 1.03
C ARG A 45 5.53 12.35 2.38
N LYS A 46 4.51 12.94 3.03
CA LYS A 46 4.69 13.55 4.35
C LYS A 46 5.01 12.49 5.41
N MET A 47 4.34 11.35 5.39
CA MET A 47 4.63 10.24 6.31
C MET A 47 6.02 9.66 6.08
N ALA A 48 6.42 9.43 4.82
CA ALA A 48 7.76 8.94 4.48
C ALA A 48 8.86 9.85 5.05
N ILE A 49 8.72 11.17 4.89
CA ILE A 49 9.67 12.15 5.44
C ILE A 49 9.73 12.09 6.97
N LEU A 50 8.57 11.99 7.64
CA LEU A 50 8.50 11.99 9.10
C LEU A 50 9.10 10.73 9.72
N GLU A 51 9.00 9.59 9.04
CA GLU A 51 9.51 8.30 9.49
C GLU A 51 10.92 8.00 8.95
N GLU A 52 11.56 8.97 8.27
CA GLU A 52 12.87 8.79 7.61
C GLU A 52 12.91 7.60 6.64
N ALA A 53 11.78 7.32 5.98
CA ALA A 53 11.62 6.23 5.01
C ALA A 53 11.77 6.71 3.56
N GLU A 54 12.15 5.79 2.67
CA GLU A 54 12.29 6.08 1.24
C GLU A 54 10.95 6.43 0.57
N ASP A 55 9.86 5.76 0.97
CA ASP A 55 8.51 6.02 0.51
C ASP A 55 7.46 5.51 1.52
N ALA A 56 6.19 5.83 1.30
CA ALA A 56 5.05 5.31 2.06
C ALA A 56 3.85 5.05 1.16
N ALA A 57 2.97 4.15 1.61
CA ALA A 57 1.71 3.83 0.95
C ALA A 57 0.54 3.97 1.92
N ALA A 58 -0.52 4.67 1.50
CA ALA A 58 -1.73 4.82 2.29
C ALA A 58 -2.73 3.69 2.01
N PHE A 59 -3.37 3.20 3.07
CA PHE A 59 -4.35 2.11 2.99
C PHE A 59 -5.70 2.50 3.58
N ALA A 60 -6.75 1.77 3.20
CA ALA A 60 -8.10 1.99 3.69
C ALA A 60 -8.26 1.80 5.22
N SER A 61 -7.35 1.06 5.86
CA SER A 61 -7.30 0.90 7.31
C SER A 61 -5.91 0.44 7.78
N GLY A 62 -5.65 0.51 9.09
CA GLY A 62 -4.44 -0.06 9.67
C GLY A 62 -4.30 -1.57 9.46
N MET A 63 -5.41 -2.33 9.52
CA MET A 63 -5.38 -3.77 9.22
C MET A 63 -5.08 -4.07 7.76
N ALA A 64 -5.50 -3.20 6.82
CA ALA A 64 -5.12 -3.34 5.41
C ALA A 64 -3.63 -3.09 5.20
N ALA A 65 -3.04 -2.11 5.90
CA ALA A 65 -1.59 -1.87 5.86
C ALA A 65 -0.81 -3.08 6.40
N VAL A 66 -1.17 -3.59 7.59
CA VAL A 66 -0.52 -4.76 8.21
C VAL A 66 -0.66 -6.01 7.34
N THR A 67 -1.86 -6.27 6.84
CA THR A 67 -2.11 -7.46 6.01
C THR A 67 -1.33 -7.40 4.71
N THR A 68 -1.31 -6.25 4.03
CA THR A 68 -0.55 -6.07 2.79
C THR A 68 0.94 -6.23 3.04
N ALA A 69 1.49 -5.59 4.07
CA ALA A 69 2.91 -5.69 4.43
C ALA A 69 3.35 -7.14 4.66
N VAL A 70 2.53 -7.94 5.37
CA VAL A 70 2.84 -9.36 5.61
C VAL A 70 2.72 -10.17 4.32
N LEU A 71 1.60 -10.09 3.61
CA LEU A 71 1.32 -10.93 2.44
C LEU A 71 2.24 -10.65 1.25
N THR A 72 2.78 -9.42 1.15
CA THR A 72 3.79 -9.09 0.13
C THR A 72 5.16 -9.65 0.47
N ALA A 73 5.48 -9.82 1.77
CA ALA A 73 6.80 -10.25 2.23
C ALA A 73 6.96 -11.77 2.37
N VAL A 74 5.86 -12.53 2.51
CA VAL A 74 5.91 -13.97 2.77
C VAL A 74 5.16 -14.78 1.72
N SER A 75 5.67 -15.97 1.43
CA SER A 75 5.09 -16.98 0.55
C SER A 75 4.85 -18.29 1.28
N LYS A 76 4.07 -19.18 0.67
CA LYS A 76 3.77 -20.51 1.23
C LYS A 76 5.06 -21.23 1.67
N GLY A 77 5.11 -21.66 2.92
CA GLY A 77 6.24 -22.39 3.50
C GLY A 77 7.24 -21.53 4.29
N ASP A 78 7.13 -20.20 4.21
CA ASP A 78 7.91 -19.28 5.03
C ASP A 78 7.48 -19.28 6.51
N HIS A 79 8.16 -18.47 7.31
CA HIS A 79 7.94 -18.35 8.75
C HIS A 79 7.81 -16.88 9.16
N ILE A 80 6.74 -16.55 9.89
CA ILE A 80 6.54 -15.26 10.54
C ILE A 80 6.96 -15.35 12.01
N ALA A 81 7.82 -14.45 12.47
CA ALA A 81 8.08 -14.23 13.90
C ALA A 81 7.28 -13.02 14.37
N ALA A 82 6.55 -13.16 15.49
CA ALA A 82 5.64 -12.13 15.98
C ALA A 82 5.79 -11.90 17.50
N SER A 83 5.60 -10.66 17.95
CA SER A 83 5.48 -10.38 19.38
C SER A 83 4.28 -11.13 19.97
N ARG A 84 4.39 -11.54 21.23
CA ARG A 84 3.28 -12.15 21.99
C ARG A 84 2.19 -11.14 22.31
N ASP A 85 2.54 -9.86 22.38
CA ASP A 85 1.66 -8.76 22.74
C ASP A 85 1.37 -7.88 21.52
N LEU A 86 0.61 -8.46 20.59
CA LEU A 86 0.13 -7.77 19.39
C LEU A 86 -1.32 -7.36 19.56
N TYR A 87 -1.71 -6.30 18.86
CA TYR A 87 -3.11 -5.96 18.69
C TYR A 87 -3.92 -7.19 18.25
N GLY A 88 -5.06 -7.44 18.93
CA GLY A 88 -5.80 -8.70 18.80
C GLY A 88 -6.22 -9.03 17.36
N GLY A 89 -6.53 -8.01 16.55
CA GLY A 89 -6.84 -8.18 15.13
C GLY A 89 -5.64 -8.71 14.32
N THR A 90 -4.45 -8.16 14.57
CA THR A 90 -3.19 -8.61 13.94
C THR A 90 -2.84 -10.03 14.34
N LEU A 91 -2.93 -10.35 15.64
CA LEU A 91 -2.66 -11.70 16.12
C LEU A 91 -3.62 -12.73 15.51
N THR A 92 -4.91 -12.38 15.43
CA THR A 92 -5.94 -13.23 14.83
C THR A 92 -5.67 -13.46 13.34
N PHE A 93 -5.30 -12.41 12.61
CA PHE A 93 -4.91 -12.49 11.20
C PHE A 93 -3.70 -13.42 11.02
N SER A 94 -2.60 -13.19 11.72
CA SER A 94 -1.35 -13.96 11.57
C SER A 94 -1.57 -15.45 11.85
N LYS A 95 -2.31 -15.79 12.92
CA LYS A 95 -2.64 -17.19 13.25
C LYS A 95 -3.46 -17.87 12.15
N LYS A 96 -4.54 -17.23 11.69
CA LYS A 96 -5.41 -17.78 10.65
C LYS A 96 -4.69 -17.93 9.32
N HIS A 97 -3.89 -16.94 8.94
CA HIS A 97 -3.13 -17.00 7.70
C HIS A 97 -2.11 -18.14 7.74
N CYS A 98 -1.38 -18.33 8.85
CA CYS A 98 -0.41 -19.41 8.94
C CYS A 98 -1.05 -20.81 8.88
N GLN A 99 -2.20 -21.00 9.53
CA GLN A 99 -2.96 -22.25 9.46
C GLN A 99 -3.37 -22.63 8.03
N ASN A 100 -3.71 -21.64 7.20
CA ASN A 100 -4.21 -21.86 5.85
C ASN A 100 -3.10 -21.95 4.79
N SER A 101 -1.90 -21.43 5.07
CA SER A 101 -0.85 -21.21 4.07
C SER A 101 0.42 -22.04 4.29
N ALA A 102 0.36 -23.08 5.14
CA ALA A 102 1.52 -23.89 5.53
C ALA A 102 2.71 -23.06 6.08
N LEU A 103 2.46 -21.81 6.49
CA LEU A 103 3.43 -20.96 7.15
C LEU A 103 3.52 -21.38 8.62
N LYS A 104 4.67 -21.09 9.23
CA LYS A 104 4.84 -21.20 10.68
C LYS A 104 4.70 -19.81 11.31
N LEU A 105 4.21 -19.78 12.55
CA LEU A 105 4.19 -18.59 13.41
C LEU A 105 5.01 -18.91 14.67
N ALA A 106 6.04 -18.12 14.96
CA ALA A 106 6.81 -18.20 16.21
C ALA A 106 6.59 -16.96 17.07
#